data_AF-A0A7S0I6E4-F1
#
_entry.id   AF-A0A7S0I6E4-F1
#
_cell.length_a   1.000
_cell.length_b   1.000
_cell.length_c   1.000
_cell.angle_alpha   90.00
_cell.angle_beta   90.00
_cell.angle_gamma   90.00
#
_symmetry.space_group_name_H-M   'P 1'
#
loop_
_entity.id
_entity.type
_entity.pdbx_description
1 polymer ?
#
loop_
_entity_poly.entity_id
_entity_poly.type
_entity_poly.pdbx_seq_one_letter_code
_entity_poly.pdbx_strand_id
1 'polypeptide(L)'
;WPRPYYYGWYQPPPQMSLPESFFSFVFGDGDPNAALRAARVQALAGVIRQSGGAVVAEQIAPYLEPPGMPPRGDELLVDEAWVLPACLELGGRPEVQEDGTIVYVFDELKVSALQADASVLLADQGLAALDETEGDELRDLARQRGVSEAGDVRGALRGWAAAQLASQPLFPEGCLVEKEAPFSNAEPGQLFAAGALGVANFVGVGYLGSLLGQLPAGAVLPGVIGLAASLYPALALYAVAYVAVPAVRYVLLGKSNAQIEERNSARRVWRDALRSGGNGLQKKLGSARQRSGKVRVVTESDLAFDSSKDLAEQPTDAEADDWERRLNAPRD
;
A
#
# COMPACT_ATOMS: atom_id res chain seq x y z
N TRP A 1 12.83 12.07 20.49
CA TRP A 1 12.77 11.67 19.07
C TRP A 1 11.31 11.70 18.64
N PRO A 2 10.93 12.38 17.55
CA PRO A 2 9.54 12.37 17.11
C PRO A 2 9.20 10.92 16.74
N ARG A 3 8.07 10.43 17.22
CA ARG A 3 7.56 9.11 16.80
C ARG A 3 7.34 9.18 15.28
N PRO A 4 7.65 8.11 14.52
CA PRO A 4 7.21 8.05 13.14
C PRO A 4 5.69 8.29 13.10
N TYR A 5 5.24 9.30 12.35
CA TYR A 5 3.83 9.67 12.16
C TYR A 5 3.09 8.66 11.28
N TYR A 6 3.36 7.37 11.47
CA TYR A 6 2.68 6.30 10.76
C TYR A 6 1.78 5.56 11.74
N TYR A 7 0.48 5.75 11.58
CA TYR A 7 -0.53 4.94 12.26
C TYR A 7 -0.73 3.66 11.44
N GLY A 8 -0.88 2.52 12.13
CA GLY A 8 -1.28 1.27 11.49
C GLY A 8 -2.58 1.47 10.69
N TRP A 9 -2.81 0.64 9.66
CA TRP A 9 -3.96 0.78 8.76
C TRP A 9 -5.31 0.86 9.51
N TYR A 10 -5.41 0.37 10.76
CA TYR A 10 -6.62 0.43 11.59
C TYR A 10 -6.50 1.27 12.86
N GLN A 11 -5.34 1.88 13.14
CA GLN A 11 -5.19 2.67 14.35
C GLN A 11 -5.70 4.10 14.09
N PRO A 12 -6.52 4.66 15.00
CA PRO A 12 -6.83 6.08 14.95
C PRO A 12 -5.53 6.87 15.11
N PRO A 13 -5.43 8.06 14.50
CA PRO A 13 -4.26 8.89 14.67
C PRO A 13 -4.05 9.16 16.18
N PRO A 14 -2.80 9.11 16.67
CA PRO A 14 -2.52 9.34 18.08
C PRO A 14 -2.96 10.74 18.49
N GLN A 15 -3.43 10.89 19.73
CA GLN A 15 -3.68 12.21 20.31
C GLN A 15 -2.37 13.00 20.30
N MET A 16 -2.44 14.22 19.77
CA MET A 16 -1.27 15.06 19.57
C MET A 16 -1.18 16.16 20.63
N SER A 17 0.05 16.47 21.01
CA SER A 17 0.36 17.63 21.83
C SER A 17 0.22 18.94 21.04
N LEU A 18 0.17 20.07 21.74
CA LEU A 18 0.04 21.39 21.11
C LEU A 18 1.21 21.76 20.19
N PRO A 19 2.49 21.45 20.49
CA PRO A 19 3.57 21.67 19.53
C PRO A 19 3.46 20.78 18.29
N GLU A 20 3.03 19.52 18.45
CA GLU A 20 2.81 18.59 17.34
C GLU A 20 1.66 19.06 16.45
N SER A 21 0.62 19.68 17.01
CA SER A 21 -0.49 20.23 16.22
C SER A 21 -0.08 21.43 15.37
N PHE A 22 0.88 22.25 15.81
CA PHE A 22 1.47 23.30 14.97
C PHE A 22 2.28 22.72 13.82
N PHE A 23 3.06 21.67 14.08
CA PHE A 23 3.79 20.97 13.03
C PHE A 23 2.82 20.32 12.03
N SER A 24 1.82 19.60 12.51
CA SER A 24 0.76 18.98 11.71
C SER A 24 -0.04 20.03 10.92
N PHE A 25 -0.33 21.19 11.49
CA PHE A 25 -0.97 22.28 10.78
C PHE A 25 -0.13 22.75 9.58
N VAL A 26 1.19 22.90 9.72
CA VAL A 26 2.06 23.41 8.64
C VAL A 26 2.49 22.32 7.64
N PHE A 27 2.71 21.09 8.08
CA PHE A 27 3.26 20.01 7.23
C PHE A 27 2.33 18.82 6.99
N GLY A 28 1.31 18.64 7.83
CA GLY A 28 0.42 17.46 7.80
C GLY A 28 0.99 16.30 8.63
N ASP A 29 0.29 15.16 8.57
CA ASP A 29 0.57 13.99 9.42
C ASP A 29 1.14 12.79 8.66
N GLY A 30 1.55 12.98 7.40
CA GLY A 30 2.03 11.90 6.53
C GLY A 30 0.91 11.22 5.74
N ASP A 31 1.29 10.14 5.07
CA ASP A 31 0.39 9.38 4.19
C ASP A 31 -0.45 8.36 5.00
N PRO A 32 -1.79 8.51 5.08
CA PRO A 32 -2.65 7.52 5.76
C PRO A 32 -2.66 6.15 5.06
N ASN A 33 -2.19 6.08 3.82
CA ASN A 33 -2.18 4.89 2.98
C ASN A 33 -0.79 4.25 2.87
N ALA A 34 0.14 4.55 3.78
CA ALA A 34 1.50 3.96 3.75
C ALA A 34 1.50 2.42 3.71
N ALA A 35 0.51 1.77 4.34
CA ALA A 35 0.33 0.31 4.35
C ALA A 35 -0.63 -0.22 3.25
N LEU A 36 -1.06 0.62 2.30
CA LEU A 36 -2.02 0.25 1.25
C LEU A 36 -1.56 -0.93 0.41
N ARG A 37 -0.26 -0.97 0.09
CA ARG A 37 0.35 -2.07 -0.66
C ARG A 37 0.20 -3.40 0.09
N ALA A 38 0.50 -3.41 1.38
CA ALA A 38 0.33 -4.61 2.21
C ALA A 38 -1.15 -5.02 2.30
N ALA A 39 -2.07 -4.05 2.47
CA ALA A 39 -3.50 -4.31 2.46
C ALA A 39 -3.95 -4.95 1.14
N ARG A 40 -3.50 -4.41 0.01
CA ARG A 40 -3.77 -4.93 -1.34
C ARG A 40 -3.27 -6.37 -1.50
N VAL A 41 -2.02 -6.64 -1.16
CA VAL A 41 -1.42 -7.99 -1.24
C VAL A 41 -2.21 -8.98 -0.38
N GLN A 42 -2.54 -8.60 0.85
CA GLN A 42 -3.31 -9.45 1.76
C GLN A 42 -4.68 -9.81 1.17
N ALA A 43 -5.38 -8.82 0.60
CA ALA A 43 -6.71 -9.01 0.01
C ALA A 43 -6.67 -9.93 -1.20
N LEU A 44 -5.76 -9.65 -2.13
CA LEU A 44 -5.58 -10.41 -3.35
C LEU A 44 -5.20 -11.86 -3.04
N ALA A 45 -4.24 -12.06 -2.12
CA ALA A 45 -3.86 -13.40 -1.69
C ALA A 45 -5.05 -14.17 -1.09
N GLY A 46 -5.88 -13.50 -0.29
CA GLY A 46 -7.12 -14.07 0.23
C GLY A 46 -8.06 -14.56 -0.89
N VAL A 47 -8.34 -13.70 -1.88
CA VAL A 47 -9.23 -14.03 -3.01
C VAL A 47 -8.66 -15.15 -3.90
N ILE A 48 -7.35 -15.09 -4.20
CA ILE A 48 -6.66 -16.08 -5.03
C ILE A 48 -6.70 -17.46 -4.36
N ARG A 49 -6.39 -17.52 -3.06
CA ARG A 49 -6.42 -18.78 -2.30
C ARG A 49 -7.83 -19.35 -2.19
N GLN A 50 -8.82 -18.51 -1.91
CA GLN A 50 -10.23 -18.94 -1.90
C GLN A 50 -10.71 -19.44 -3.26
N SER A 51 -10.09 -18.98 -4.35
CA SER A 51 -10.40 -19.41 -5.72
C SER A 51 -9.54 -20.60 -6.19
N GLY A 52 -8.65 -21.13 -5.35
CA GLY A 52 -7.75 -22.25 -5.69
C GLY A 52 -6.62 -21.88 -6.66
N GLY A 53 -6.11 -20.65 -6.59
CA GLY A 53 -4.95 -20.22 -7.37
C GLY A 53 -5.24 -19.71 -8.78
N ALA A 54 -6.50 -19.69 -9.22
CA ALA A 54 -6.90 -19.15 -10.53
C ALA A 54 -8.07 -18.17 -10.37
N VAL A 55 -7.93 -16.96 -10.91
CA VAL A 55 -8.93 -15.88 -10.82
C VAL A 55 -9.10 -15.16 -12.15
N VAL A 56 -10.25 -14.53 -12.34
CA VAL A 56 -10.48 -13.57 -13.44
C VAL A 56 -10.31 -12.14 -12.96
N ALA A 57 -10.07 -11.21 -13.89
CA ALA A 57 -9.88 -9.79 -13.58
C ALA A 57 -10.99 -9.25 -12.66
N GLU A 58 -12.25 -9.55 -12.95
CA GLU A 58 -13.42 -9.09 -12.21
C GLU A 58 -13.39 -9.50 -10.71
N GLN A 59 -12.79 -10.65 -10.37
CA GLN A 59 -12.71 -11.10 -8.97
C GLN A 59 -11.73 -10.29 -8.13
N ILE A 60 -10.68 -9.78 -8.74
CA ILE A 60 -9.61 -9.03 -8.08
C ILE A 60 -9.74 -7.51 -8.27
N ALA A 61 -10.58 -7.07 -9.20
CA ALA A 61 -10.90 -5.66 -9.46
C ALA A 61 -11.22 -4.83 -8.21
N PRO A 62 -12.00 -5.33 -7.21
CA PRO A 62 -12.31 -4.58 -6.01
C PRO A 62 -11.08 -4.18 -5.17
N TYR A 63 -9.92 -4.77 -5.43
CA TYR A 63 -8.68 -4.55 -4.69
C TYR A 63 -7.57 -3.90 -5.54
N LEU A 64 -7.83 -3.65 -6.82
CA LEU A 64 -6.88 -3.06 -7.77
C LEU A 64 -7.28 -1.64 -8.17
N GLU A 65 -6.78 -1.15 -9.30
CA GLU A 65 -7.10 0.15 -9.87
C GLU A 65 -7.79 -0.05 -11.24
N PRO A 66 -9.01 -0.60 -11.26
CA PRO A 66 -9.73 -0.83 -12.51
C PRO A 66 -10.29 0.48 -13.07
N PRO A 67 -10.67 0.52 -14.37
CA PRO A 67 -11.35 1.68 -14.93
C PRO A 67 -12.72 1.91 -14.27
N GLY A 68 -13.28 3.11 -14.40
CA GLY A 68 -14.47 3.53 -13.65
C GLY A 68 -15.74 2.67 -13.86
N MET A 69 -15.88 1.98 -14.98
CA MET A 69 -17.00 1.08 -15.25
C MET A 69 -16.51 -0.24 -15.85
N PRO A 70 -17.04 -1.39 -15.40
CA PRO A 70 -16.75 -2.66 -16.05
C PRO A 70 -17.27 -2.67 -17.50
N PRO A 71 -16.56 -3.33 -18.42
CA PRO A 71 -17.00 -3.52 -19.79
C PRO A 71 -18.41 -4.11 -19.83
N ARG A 72 -19.26 -3.65 -20.75
CA ARG A 72 -20.50 -4.37 -21.03
C ARG A 72 -20.15 -5.59 -21.88
N GLY A 73 -20.77 -6.74 -21.57
CA GLY A 73 -20.34 -8.10 -21.94
C GLY A 73 -20.07 -8.44 -23.42
N ASP A 74 -20.18 -7.49 -24.35
CA ASP A 74 -19.91 -7.65 -25.78
C ASP A 74 -18.70 -6.82 -26.27
N GLU A 75 -17.93 -6.18 -25.38
CA GLU A 75 -16.71 -5.47 -25.77
C GLU A 75 -15.62 -6.45 -26.25
N LEU A 76 -15.32 -6.41 -27.56
CA LEU A 76 -14.32 -7.22 -28.25
C LEU A 76 -12.87 -7.02 -27.74
N LEU A 77 -12.62 -5.91 -27.02
CA LEU A 77 -11.32 -5.55 -26.47
C LEU A 77 -11.53 -5.06 -25.04
N VAL A 78 -11.35 -5.95 -24.07
CA VAL A 78 -11.26 -5.56 -22.66
C VAL A 78 -9.80 -5.27 -22.35
N ASP A 79 -9.47 -4.02 -22.04
CA ASP A 79 -8.17 -3.67 -21.50
C ASP A 79 -8.08 -4.13 -20.04
N GLU A 80 -7.40 -5.26 -19.82
CA GLU A 80 -7.11 -5.82 -18.50
C GLU A 80 -5.69 -5.49 -18.03
N ALA A 81 -4.99 -4.52 -18.64
CA ALA A 81 -3.61 -4.18 -18.29
C ALA A 81 -3.45 -3.72 -16.83
N TRP A 82 -4.52 -3.23 -16.21
CA TRP A 82 -4.58 -2.87 -14.79
C TRP A 82 -4.40 -4.06 -13.83
N VAL A 83 -4.50 -5.31 -14.32
CA VAL A 83 -4.23 -6.53 -13.54
C VAL A 83 -2.72 -6.83 -13.45
N LEU A 84 -1.93 -6.38 -14.43
CA LEU A 84 -0.52 -6.75 -14.57
C LEU A 84 0.34 -6.44 -13.34
N PRO A 85 0.20 -5.28 -12.65
CA PRO A 85 0.97 -5.02 -11.43
C PRO A 85 0.75 -6.09 -10.35
N ALA A 86 -0.47 -6.60 -10.21
CA ALA A 86 -0.79 -7.66 -9.26
C ALA A 86 -0.20 -9.00 -9.68
N CYS A 87 -0.21 -9.32 -10.98
CA CYS A 87 0.47 -10.50 -11.49
C CYS A 87 1.98 -10.45 -11.25
N LEU A 88 2.61 -9.30 -11.49
CA LEU A 88 4.05 -9.14 -11.23
C LEU A 88 4.37 -9.28 -9.74
N GLU A 89 3.55 -8.68 -8.87
CA GLU A 89 3.78 -8.72 -7.42
C GLU A 89 3.56 -10.11 -6.82
N LEU A 90 2.48 -10.80 -7.21
CA LEU A 90 2.10 -12.11 -6.64
C LEU A 90 2.59 -13.31 -7.46
N GLY A 91 3.37 -13.08 -8.52
CA GLY A 91 3.87 -14.14 -9.40
C GLY A 91 2.78 -14.82 -10.25
N GLY A 92 1.74 -14.07 -10.62
CA GLY A 92 0.67 -14.51 -11.50
C GLY A 92 1.05 -14.45 -12.98
N ARG A 93 0.38 -15.27 -13.80
CA ARG A 93 0.51 -15.24 -15.26
C ARG A 93 -0.87 -15.35 -15.94
N PRO A 94 -1.09 -14.65 -17.07
CA PRO A 94 -2.30 -14.80 -17.85
C PRO A 94 -2.26 -16.12 -18.65
N GLU A 95 -3.34 -16.88 -18.59
CA GLU A 95 -3.56 -18.07 -19.42
C GLU A 95 -4.91 -17.94 -20.13
N VAL A 96 -4.91 -18.05 -21.46
CA VAL A 96 -6.13 -17.99 -22.27
C VAL A 96 -6.74 -19.39 -22.33
N GLN A 97 -8.01 -19.50 -21.95
CA GLN A 97 -8.77 -20.75 -22.00
C GLN A 97 -9.34 -21.00 -23.41
N GLU A 98 -9.81 -22.23 -23.67
CA GLU A 98 -10.40 -22.64 -24.95
C GLU A 98 -11.61 -21.77 -25.36
N ASP A 99 -12.32 -21.22 -24.38
CA ASP A 99 -13.50 -20.36 -24.58
C ASP A 99 -13.16 -18.88 -24.82
N GLY A 100 -11.86 -18.54 -24.92
CA GLY A 100 -11.34 -17.19 -25.09
C GLY A 100 -11.23 -16.37 -23.80
N THR A 101 -11.58 -16.94 -22.64
CA THR A 101 -11.48 -16.25 -21.35
C THR A 101 -10.02 -16.18 -20.89
N ILE A 102 -9.58 -14.99 -20.44
CA ILE A 102 -8.29 -14.82 -19.77
C ILE A 102 -8.46 -15.18 -18.29
N VAL A 103 -7.66 -16.13 -17.82
CA VAL A 103 -7.59 -16.53 -16.42
C VAL A 103 -6.19 -16.26 -15.90
N TYR A 104 -6.08 -15.63 -14.74
CA TYR A 104 -4.82 -15.34 -14.09
C TYR A 104 -4.52 -16.46 -13.07
N VAL A 105 -3.41 -17.16 -13.29
CA VAL A 105 -3.00 -18.31 -12.48
C VAL A 105 -1.80 -17.92 -11.62
N PHE A 106 -1.85 -18.27 -10.35
CA PHE A 106 -0.87 -17.91 -9.32
C PHE A 106 -0.29 -19.15 -8.65
N ASP A 107 0.95 -19.01 -8.17
CA ASP A 107 1.63 -20.01 -7.35
C ASP A 107 1.25 -19.83 -5.88
N GLU A 108 0.70 -20.88 -5.27
CA GLU A 108 0.22 -20.84 -3.89
C GLU A 108 1.34 -20.56 -2.87
N LEU A 109 2.55 -21.07 -3.10
CA LEU A 109 3.67 -20.87 -2.18
C LEU A 109 4.09 -19.40 -2.15
N LYS A 110 4.21 -18.79 -3.33
CA LYS A 110 4.55 -17.36 -3.46
C LYS A 110 3.47 -16.48 -2.85
N VAL A 111 2.20 -16.77 -3.16
CA VAL A 111 1.05 -16.02 -2.62
C VAL A 111 1.00 -16.11 -1.09
N SER A 112 1.26 -17.29 -0.53
CA SER A 112 1.23 -17.50 0.93
C SER A 112 2.37 -16.78 1.65
N ALA A 113 3.58 -16.79 1.07
CA ALA A 113 4.72 -16.07 1.62
C ALA A 113 4.46 -14.55 1.65
N LEU A 114 4.04 -13.97 0.52
CA LEU A 114 3.73 -12.54 0.44
C LEU A 114 2.56 -12.12 1.34
N GLN A 115 1.57 -13.00 1.51
CA GLN A 115 0.47 -12.76 2.44
C GLN A 115 0.95 -12.70 3.89
N ALA A 116 1.88 -13.57 4.28
CA ALA A 116 2.44 -13.59 5.62
C ALA A 116 3.20 -12.28 5.92
N ASP A 117 4.06 -11.83 5.00
CA ASP A 117 4.82 -10.58 5.16
C ASP A 117 3.90 -9.35 5.17
N ALA A 118 2.88 -9.33 4.30
CA ALA A 118 1.86 -8.29 4.32
C ALA A 118 1.08 -8.25 5.64
N SER A 119 0.78 -9.42 6.22
CA SER A 119 0.07 -9.51 7.50
C SER A 119 0.89 -8.94 8.65
N VAL A 120 2.21 -9.14 8.64
CA VAL A 120 3.14 -8.55 9.61
C VAL A 120 3.10 -7.02 9.52
N LEU A 121 3.26 -6.47 8.31
CA LEU A 121 3.24 -5.03 8.06
C LEU A 121 1.92 -4.36 8.47
N LEU A 122 0.79 -5.03 8.22
CA LEU A 122 -0.54 -4.52 8.56
C LEU A 122 -0.81 -4.55 10.06
N ALA A 123 -0.32 -5.58 10.76
CA ALA A 123 -0.45 -5.66 12.21
C ALA A 123 0.37 -4.57 12.90
N ASP A 124 1.61 -4.35 12.44
CA ASP A 124 2.50 -3.35 13.01
C ASP A 124 3.65 -2.99 12.04
N GLN A 125 3.74 -1.71 11.66
CA GLN A 125 4.82 -1.23 10.80
C GLN A 125 6.20 -1.30 11.45
N GLY A 126 6.27 -1.32 12.78
CA GLY A 126 7.53 -1.55 13.52
C GLY A 126 8.11 -2.95 13.29
N LEU A 127 7.35 -3.86 12.67
CA LEU A 127 7.82 -5.17 12.25
C LEU A 127 8.18 -5.24 10.75
N ALA A 128 8.24 -4.09 10.05
CA ALA A 128 8.55 -4.07 8.62
C ALA A 128 9.90 -4.70 8.27
N ALA A 129 10.89 -4.54 9.15
CA ALA A 129 12.24 -5.09 8.99
C ALA A 129 12.43 -6.39 9.78
N LEU A 130 11.36 -7.15 10.08
CA LEU A 130 11.42 -8.31 10.99
C LEU A 130 12.46 -9.36 10.57
N ASP A 131 12.62 -9.60 9.27
CA ASP A 131 13.60 -10.56 8.76
C ASP A 131 15.05 -10.06 8.85
N GLU A 132 15.25 -8.75 8.77
CA GLU A 132 16.55 -8.09 8.89
C GLU A 132 16.93 -7.80 10.36
N THR A 133 15.95 -7.77 11.25
CA THR A 133 16.15 -7.46 12.67
C THR A 133 16.79 -8.66 13.37
N GLU A 134 17.86 -8.41 14.12
CA GLU A 134 18.64 -9.46 14.79
C GLU A 134 18.80 -9.22 16.31
N GLY A 135 19.12 -10.28 17.04
CA GLY A 135 19.60 -10.21 18.41
C GLY A 135 18.63 -9.56 19.41
N ASP A 136 19.11 -8.53 20.09
CA ASP A 136 18.43 -7.88 21.21
C ASP A 136 17.25 -7.01 20.74
N GLU A 137 17.35 -6.36 19.57
CA GLU A 137 16.25 -5.56 19.01
C GLU A 137 15.02 -6.42 18.75
N LEU A 138 15.21 -7.64 18.23
CA LEU A 138 14.13 -8.60 17.99
C LEU A 138 13.44 -9.02 19.29
N ARG A 139 14.22 -9.22 20.37
CA ARG A 139 13.69 -9.54 21.70
C ARG A 139 12.95 -8.36 22.32
N ASP A 140 13.45 -7.14 22.13
CA ASP A 140 12.78 -5.92 22.57
C ASP A 140 11.45 -5.71 21.85
N LEU A 141 11.39 -5.98 20.54
CA LEU A 141 10.14 -5.96 19.77
C LEU A 141 9.14 -7.00 20.28
N ALA A 142 9.60 -8.21 20.62
CA ALA A 142 8.76 -9.25 21.22
C ALA A 142 8.24 -8.85 22.60
N ARG A 143 9.10 -8.30 23.45
CA ARG A 143 8.75 -7.83 24.80
C ARG A 143 7.71 -6.71 24.76
N GLN A 144 7.87 -5.74 23.86
CA GLN A 144 6.92 -4.64 23.69
C GLN A 144 5.51 -5.12 23.28
N ARG A 145 5.43 -6.26 22.59
CA ARG A 145 4.18 -6.86 22.09
C ARG A 145 3.65 -8.00 22.97
N GLY A 146 4.34 -8.31 24.07
CA GLY A 146 3.97 -9.41 24.98
C GLY A 146 4.12 -10.80 24.35
N VAL A 147 5.00 -10.96 23.36
CA VAL A 147 5.28 -12.22 22.66
C VAL A 147 6.45 -12.94 23.35
N SER A 148 6.43 -14.28 23.35
CA SER A 148 7.50 -15.10 23.94
C SER A 148 8.87 -14.79 23.34
N GLU A 149 9.85 -14.54 24.19
CA GLU A 149 11.27 -14.35 23.81
C GLU A 149 12.02 -15.69 23.65
N ALA A 150 11.39 -16.84 23.97
CA ALA A 150 11.99 -18.15 23.88
C ALA A 150 11.72 -18.84 22.53
N GLY A 151 12.74 -19.47 21.96
CA GLY A 151 12.64 -20.24 20.72
C GLY A 151 12.67 -19.36 19.46
N ASP A 152 11.81 -19.67 18.49
CA ASP A 152 11.67 -18.89 17.26
C ASP A 152 10.84 -17.61 17.51
N VAL A 153 11.54 -16.55 17.90
CA VAL A 153 10.94 -15.23 18.17
C VAL A 153 10.32 -14.62 16.91
N ARG A 154 10.93 -14.82 15.73
CA ARG A 154 10.39 -14.30 14.46
C ARG A 154 9.07 -14.98 14.12
N GLY A 155 9.03 -16.31 14.21
CA GLY A 155 7.80 -17.08 14.04
C GLY A 155 6.72 -16.69 15.05
N ALA A 156 7.09 -16.46 16.31
CA ALA A 156 6.15 -15.99 17.33
C ALA A 156 5.58 -14.60 17.02
N LEU A 157 6.39 -13.66 16.55
CA LEU A 157 5.95 -12.32 16.12
C LEU A 157 5.05 -12.38 14.87
N ARG A 158 5.38 -13.23 13.88
CA ARG A 158 4.52 -13.50 12.72
C ARG A 158 3.17 -14.07 13.14
N GLY A 159 3.17 -15.03 14.07
CA GLY A 159 1.95 -15.62 14.63
C GLY A 159 1.09 -14.61 15.38
N TRP A 160 1.71 -13.75 16.19
CA TRP A 160 1.03 -12.65 16.87
C TRP A 160 0.39 -11.67 15.87
N ALA A 161 1.13 -11.27 14.83
CA ALA A 161 0.62 -10.37 13.80
C ALA A 161 -0.59 -10.96 13.08
N ALA A 162 -0.52 -12.24 12.70
CA ALA A 162 -1.63 -12.96 12.08
C ALA A 162 -2.87 -13.03 12.99
N ALA A 163 -2.69 -13.29 14.29
CA ALA A 163 -3.77 -13.31 15.27
C ALA A 163 -4.42 -11.93 15.44
N GLN A 164 -3.60 -10.87 15.49
CA GLN A 164 -4.09 -9.49 15.58
C GLN A 164 -4.95 -9.13 14.36
N LEU A 165 -4.51 -9.52 13.17
CA LEU A 165 -5.23 -9.27 11.93
C LEU A 165 -6.53 -10.06 11.83
N ALA A 166 -6.53 -11.33 12.28
CA ALA A 166 -7.71 -12.19 12.27
C ALA A 166 -8.87 -11.67 13.12
N SER A 167 -8.58 -10.82 14.13
CA SER A 167 -9.59 -10.23 15.00
C SER A 167 -10.41 -9.11 14.33
N GLN A 168 -10.00 -8.63 13.15
CA GLN A 168 -10.61 -7.46 12.49
C GLN A 168 -10.92 -7.74 11.01
N PRO A 169 -12.15 -7.46 10.54
CA PRO A 169 -12.46 -7.57 9.11
C PRO A 169 -11.71 -6.48 8.33
N LEU A 170 -10.75 -6.88 7.50
CA LEU A 170 -9.87 -5.94 6.81
C LEU A 170 -10.56 -5.13 5.72
N PHE A 171 -11.53 -5.76 5.04
CA PHE A 171 -12.31 -5.19 3.94
C PHE A 171 -13.79 -5.38 4.23
N PRO A 172 -14.37 -4.65 5.20
CA PRO A 172 -15.76 -4.83 5.61
C PRO A 172 -16.74 -4.57 4.44
N GLU A 173 -16.37 -3.71 3.51
CA GLU A 173 -17.14 -3.42 2.31
C GLU A 173 -17.00 -4.48 1.21
N GLY A 174 -16.03 -5.40 1.31
CA GLY A 174 -15.69 -6.35 0.24
C GLY A 174 -14.88 -5.73 -0.91
N CYS A 175 -14.23 -4.60 -0.66
CA CYS A 175 -13.29 -3.95 -1.56
C CYS A 175 -12.20 -3.22 -0.77
N LEU A 176 -11.09 -2.89 -1.43
CA LEU A 176 -10.05 -2.03 -0.87
C LEU A 176 -10.57 -0.58 -0.86
N VAL A 177 -10.49 0.08 0.30
CA VAL A 177 -10.86 1.48 0.44
C VAL A 177 -9.63 2.26 0.91
N GLU A 178 -9.10 3.10 0.02
CA GLU A 178 -8.06 4.06 0.36
C GLU A 178 -8.63 5.14 1.29
N LYS A 179 -7.85 5.55 2.28
CA LYS A 179 -8.23 6.62 3.20
C LYS A 179 -7.93 7.97 2.58
N GLU A 180 -8.88 8.90 2.64
CA GLU A 180 -8.59 10.30 2.37
C GLU A 180 -7.65 10.85 3.44
N ALA A 181 -6.69 11.66 3.02
CA ALA A 181 -5.77 12.31 3.94
C ALA A 181 -6.46 13.55 4.53
N PRO A 182 -6.67 13.62 5.86
CA PRO A 182 -7.19 14.82 6.48
C PRO A 182 -6.16 15.95 6.36
N PHE A 183 -6.63 17.21 6.44
CA PHE A 183 -5.72 18.34 6.44
C PHE A 183 -4.72 18.25 7.60
N SER A 184 -5.21 17.84 8.76
CA SER A 184 -4.44 17.54 9.94
C SER A 184 -5.31 16.70 10.88
N ASN A 185 -4.68 15.80 11.64
CA ASN A 185 -5.29 14.98 12.67
C ASN A 185 -5.56 15.77 13.96
N ALA A 186 -5.22 17.07 13.99
CA ALA A 186 -5.32 17.91 15.16
C ALA A 186 -6.78 18.13 15.57
N GLU A 187 -6.99 18.23 16.88
CA GLU A 187 -8.33 18.54 17.39
C GLU A 187 -8.77 19.93 16.88
N PRO A 188 -10.09 20.17 16.71
CA PRO A 188 -10.58 21.45 16.18
C PRO A 188 -10.07 22.68 16.94
N GLY A 189 -9.95 22.58 18.27
CA GLY A 189 -9.40 23.66 19.10
C GLY A 189 -7.90 23.91 18.86
N GLN A 190 -7.13 22.84 18.60
CA GLN A 190 -5.71 22.93 18.26
C GLN A 190 -5.51 23.53 16.86
N LEU A 191 -6.33 23.14 15.88
CA LEU A 191 -6.33 23.73 14.55
C LEU A 191 -6.64 25.22 14.60
N PHE A 192 -7.66 25.60 15.38
CA PHE A 192 -8.00 27.01 15.58
C PHE A 192 -6.85 27.77 16.22
N ALA A 193 -6.22 27.24 17.28
CA ALA A 193 -5.07 27.86 17.92
C ALA A 193 -3.88 28.01 16.96
N ALA A 194 -3.58 26.99 16.16
CA ALA A 194 -2.51 27.00 15.16
C ALA A 194 -2.74 28.07 14.09
N GLY A 195 -3.98 28.15 13.59
CA GLY A 195 -4.40 29.16 12.61
C GLY A 195 -4.37 30.57 13.20
N ALA A 196 -4.94 30.77 14.39
CA ALA A 196 -4.97 32.06 15.08
C ALA A 196 -3.55 32.57 15.38
N LEU A 197 -2.64 31.69 15.81
CA LEU A 197 -1.23 32.03 16.02
C LEU A 197 -0.56 32.47 14.71
N GLY A 198 -0.82 31.76 13.60
CA GLY A 198 -0.32 32.12 12.28
C GLY A 198 -0.78 33.51 11.83
N VAL A 199 -2.07 33.79 11.97
CA VAL A 199 -2.67 35.09 11.64
C VAL A 199 -2.08 36.20 12.51
N ALA A 200 -2.01 35.98 13.82
CA ALA A 200 -1.44 36.95 14.76
C ALA A 200 0.03 37.27 14.43
N ASN A 201 0.83 36.24 14.13
CA ASN A 201 2.23 36.42 13.74
C ASN A 201 2.36 37.18 12.40
N PHE A 202 1.55 36.83 11.40
CA PHE A 202 1.54 37.52 10.11
C PHE A 202 1.19 39.01 10.23
N VAL A 203 0.15 39.34 10.99
CA VAL A 203 -0.24 40.73 11.27
C VAL A 203 0.85 41.46 12.06
N GLY A 204 1.42 40.81 13.08
CA GLY A 204 2.48 41.38 13.90
C GLY A 204 3.73 41.73 13.08
N VAL A 205 4.16 40.84 12.19
CA VAL A 205 5.30 41.10 11.29
C VAL A 205 4.96 42.17 10.25
N GLY A 206 3.74 42.20 9.73
CA GLY A 206 3.27 43.28 8.85
C GLY A 206 3.31 44.64 9.54
N TYR A 207 2.84 44.72 10.80
CA TYR A 207 2.87 45.93 11.60
C TYR A 207 4.30 46.37 11.92
N LEU A 208 5.18 45.44 12.31
CA LEU A 208 6.60 45.70 12.51
C LEU A 208 7.26 46.24 11.23
N GLY A 209 6.93 45.66 10.07
CA GLY A 209 7.39 46.14 8.77
C GLY A 209 6.92 47.57 8.48
N SER A 210 5.67 47.89 8.80
CA SER A 210 5.13 49.25 8.69
C SER A 210 5.88 50.24 9.59
N LEU A 211 6.24 49.86 10.81
CA LEU A 211 7.01 50.72 11.72
C LEU A 211 8.45 50.93 11.21
N LEU A 212 9.11 49.85 10.76
CA LEU A 212 10.47 49.93 10.23
C LEU A 212 10.53 50.76 8.92
N GLY A 213 9.50 50.68 8.09
CA GLY A 213 9.40 51.46 6.85
C GLY A 213 9.21 52.97 7.06
N GLN A 214 8.84 53.42 8.25
CA GLN A 214 8.74 54.85 8.59
C GLN A 214 10.10 55.47 8.96
N LEU A 215 11.14 54.66 9.13
CA LEU A 215 12.46 55.14 9.52
C LEU A 215 13.24 55.70 8.32
N PRO A 216 14.08 56.73 8.52
CA PRO A 216 14.95 57.24 7.47
C PRO A 216 15.88 56.14 6.93
N ALA A 217 16.12 56.16 5.61
CA ALA A 217 17.06 55.23 4.99
C ALA A 217 18.47 55.39 5.62
N GLY A 218 19.06 54.28 6.06
CA GLY A 218 20.37 54.27 6.72
C GLY A 218 20.34 54.65 8.21
N ALA A 219 19.16 54.74 8.84
CA ALA A 219 19.06 54.95 10.28
C ALA A 219 19.78 53.83 11.07
N VAL A 220 20.69 54.23 11.97
CA VAL A 220 21.36 53.30 12.90
C VAL A 220 20.46 53.12 14.12
N LEU A 221 19.87 51.92 14.24
CA LEU A 221 18.96 51.58 15.33
C LEU A 221 19.74 50.88 16.45
N PRO A 222 19.81 51.46 17.66
CA PRO A 222 20.52 50.83 18.77
C PRO A 222 19.70 49.71 19.44
N GLY A 223 20.41 48.76 20.06
CA GLY A 223 19.82 47.76 20.95
C GLY A 223 18.81 46.82 20.28
N VAL A 224 17.73 46.52 20.99
CA VAL A 224 16.70 45.55 20.57
C VAL A 224 15.99 45.94 19.26
N ILE A 225 15.89 47.22 18.96
CA ILE A 225 15.22 47.71 17.74
C ILE A 225 16.07 47.40 16.50
N GLY A 226 17.40 47.59 16.59
CA GLY A 226 18.33 47.21 15.53
C GLY A 226 18.36 45.69 15.29
N LEU A 227 18.29 44.90 16.37
CA LEU A 227 18.18 43.45 16.27
C LEU A 227 16.88 43.03 15.55
N ALA A 228 15.74 43.61 15.93
CA ALA A 228 14.46 43.33 15.26
C ALA A 228 14.50 43.72 13.77
N ALA A 229 15.09 44.86 13.42
CA ALA A 229 15.28 45.27 12.03
C ALA A 229 16.17 44.31 11.24
N SER A 230 17.25 43.81 11.86
CA SER A 230 18.16 42.85 11.23
C SER A 230 17.53 41.47 10.99
N LEU A 231 16.65 41.04 11.89
CA LEU A 231 15.93 39.76 11.78
C LEU A 231 14.64 39.86 10.97
N TYR A 232 14.16 41.07 10.69
CA TYR A 232 12.89 41.31 9.99
C TYR A 232 12.73 40.50 8.70
N PRO A 233 13.74 40.40 7.79
CA PRO A 233 13.59 39.58 6.58
C PRO A 233 13.30 38.10 6.88
N ALA A 234 13.96 37.54 7.89
CA ALA A 234 13.74 36.15 8.30
C ALA A 234 12.37 35.96 8.96
N LEU A 235 11.94 36.92 9.81
CA LEU A 235 10.62 36.91 10.43
C LEU A 235 9.50 37.03 9.40
N ALA A 236 9.67 37.91 8.40
CA ALA A 236 8.74 38.09 7.29
C ALA A 236 8.63 36.83 6.43
N LEU A 237 9.77 36.24 6.06
CA LEU A 237 9.80 34.97 5.32
C LEU A 237 9.07 33.87 6.10
N TYR A 238 9.35 33.73 7.40
CA TYR A 238 8.71 32.74 8.26
C TYR A 238 7.20 32.96 8.34
N ALA A 239 6.74 34.20 8.60
CA ALA A 239 5.32 34.52 8.71
C ALA A 239 4.56 34.23 7.41
N VAL A 240 5.14 34.60 6.26
CA VAL A 240 4.57 34.28 4.94
C VAL A 240 4.54 32.77 4.73
N ALA A 241 5.62 32.05 5.02
CA ALA A 241 5.69 30.60 4.84
C ALA A 241 4.66 29.85 5.71
N TYR A 242 4.49 30.26 6.97
CA TYR A 242 3.53 29.64 7.90
C TYR A 242 2.08 29.72 7.41
N VAL A 243 1.74 30.72 6.59
CA VAL A 243 0.41 30.86 5.97
C VAL A 243 0.37 30.18 4.59
N ALA A 244 1.38 30.44 3.75
CA ALA A 244 1.41 30.01 2.36
C ALA A 244 1.54 28.48 2.23
N VAL A 245 2.41 27.84 3.01
CA VAL A 245 2.65 26.39 2.94
C VAL A 245 1.36 25.59 3.20
N PRO A 246 0.65 25.78 4.33
CA PRO A 246 -0.62 25.08 4.55
C PRO A 246 -1.71 25.44 3.53
N ALA A 247 -1.76 26.68 3.02
CA ALA A 247 -2.74 27.07 1.99
C ALA A 247 -2.52 26.30 0.67
N VAL A 248 -1.27 26.23 0.19
CA VAL A 248 -0.91 25.41 -0.99
C VAL A 248 -1.21 23.94 -0.72
N ARG A 249 -0.82 23.43 0.47
CA ARG A 249 -1.08 22.04 0.85
C ARG A 249 -2.56 21.71 0.81
N TYR A 250 -3.43 22.57 1.35
CA TYR A 250 -4.88 22.37 1.34
C TYR A 250 -5.43 22.13 -0.07
N VAL A 251 -4.95 22.90 -1.07
CA VAL A 251 -5.36 22.74 -2.46
C VAL A 251 -4.85 21.43 -3.07
N LEU A 252 -3.57 21.09 -2.84
CA LEU A 252 -2.99 19.84 -3.35
C LEU A 252 -3.64 18.60 -2.72
N LEU A 253 -3.95 18.68 -1.43
CA LEU A 253 -4.63 17.63 -0.68
C LEU A 253 -6.04 17.39 -1.23
N GLY A 254 -6.80 18.45 -1.51
CA GLY A 254 -8.13 18.33 -2.10
C GLY A 254 -8.11 17.60 -3.46
N LYS A 255 -7.10 17.89 -4.31
CA LYS A 255 -6.93 17.17 -5.58
C LYS A 255 -6.59 15.70 -5.37
N SER A 256 -5.70 15.41 -4.42
CA SER A 256 -5.27 14.05 -4.10
C SER A 256 -6.43 13.21 -3.55
N ASN A 257 -7.23 13.78 -2.64
CA ASN A 257 -8.42 13.13 -2.09
C ASN A 257 -9.50 12.90 -3.15
N ALA A 258 -9.67 13.82 -4.10
CA ALA A 258 -10.59 13.61 -5.22
C ALA A 258 -10.19 12.39 -6.09
N GLN A 259 -8.89 12.21 -6.34
CA GLN A 259 -8.38 11.03 -7.06
C GLN A 259 -8.55 9.74 -6.25
N ILE A 260 -8.35 9.80 -4.93
CA ILE A 260 -8.61 8.67 -4.02
C ILE A 260 -10.07 8.25 -4.10
N GLU A 261 -11.00 9.21 -4.06
CA GLU A 261 -12.42 8.92 -4.13
C GLU A 261 -12.84 8.38 -5.51
N GLU A 262 -12.23 8.87 -6.59
CA GLU A 262 -12.43 8.29 -7.92
C GLU A 262 -12.02 6.81 -7.95
N ARG A 263 -10.82 6.47 -7.46
CA ARG A 263 -10.35 5.06 -7.38
C ARG A 263 -11.25 4.20 -6.49
N ASN A 264 -11.66 4.73 -5.33
CA ASN A 264 -12.56 4.03 -4.41
C ASN A 264 -13.95 3.81 -5.04
N SER A 265 -14.48 4.79 -5.76
CA SER A 265 -15.75 4.68 -6.47
C SER A 265 -15.70 3.60 -7.54
N ALA A 266 -14.62 3.52 -8.32
CA ALA A 266 -14.40 2.45 -9.29
C ALA A 266 -14.41 1.08 -8.61
N ARG A 267 -13.63 0.89 -7.53
CA ARG A 267 -13.61 -0.38 -6.78
C ARG A 267 -14.98 -0.79 -6.27
N ARG A 268 -15.81 0.16 -5.80
CA ARG A 268 -17.20 -0.09 -5.38
C ARG A 268 -18.07 -0.54 -6.53
N VAL A 269 -17.99 0.12 -7.69
CA VAL A 269 -18.74 -0.26 -8.90
C VAL A 269 -18.38 -1.68 -9.34
N TRP A 270 -17.09 -2.03 -9.36
CA TRP A 270 -16.63 -3.37 -9.74
C TRP A 270 -17.04 -4.44 -8.73
N ARG A 271 -16.98 -4.15 -7.43
CA ARG A 271 -17.51 -5.02 -6.38
C ARG A 271 -19.00 -5.28 -6.59
N ASP A 272 -19.78 -4.26 -6.87
CA ASP A 272 -21.23 -4.38 -7.04
C ASP A 272 -21.58 -5.15 -8.32
N ALA A 273 -20.80 -4.96 -9.40
CA ALA A 273 -20.90 -5.77 -10.60
C ALA A 273 -20.56 -7.25 -10.34
N LEU A 274 -19.50 -7.53 -9.58
CA LEU A 274 -19.11 -8.89 -9.17
C LEU A 274 -20.23 -9.57 -8.36
N ARG A 275 -20.89 -8.84 -7.46
CA ARG A 275 -22.03 -9.34 -6.67
C ARG A 275 -23.29 -9.57 -7.50
N SER A 276 -23.52 -8.75 -8.54
CA SER A 276 -24.69 -8.88 -9.42
C SER A 276 -24.65 -10.17 -10.26
N GLY A 277 -23.45 -10.69 -10.55
CA GLY A 277 -23.27 -12.04 -11.11
C GLY A 277 -23.89 -12.25 -12.50
N GLY A 278 -23.74 -11.29 -13.42
CA GLY A 278 -24.27 -11.40 -14.78
C GLY A 278 -23.77 -12.61 -15.57
N ASN A 279 -24.51 -13.04 -16.60
CA ASN A 279 -24.26 -14.29 -17.34
C ASN A 279 -22.83 -14.41 -17.90
N GLY A 280 -22.28 -13.33 -18.46
CA GLY A 280 -20.90 -13.31 -18.98
C GLY A 280 -19.85 -13.51 -17.88
N LEU A 281 -20.06 -12.88 -16.71
CA LEU A 281 -19.21 -13.05 -15.55
C LEU A 281 -19.28 -14.47 -14.99
N GLN A 282 -20.47 -15.08 -14.92
CA GLN A 282 -20.61 -16.47 -14.48
C GLN A 282 -19.84 -17.45 -15.38
N LYS A 283 -19.83 -17.22 -16.70
CA LYS A 283 -19.02 -17.99 -17.64
C LYS A 283 -17.53 -17.85 -17.31
N LYS A 284 -17.03 -16.62 -17.18
CA LYS A 284 -15.62 -16.35 -16.83
C LYS A 284 -15.21 -17.03 -15.50
N LEU A 285 -16.06 -16.90 -14.47
CA LEU A 285 -15.85 -17.55 -13.17
C LEU A 285 -15.84 -19.08 -13.28
N GLY A 286 -16.67 -19.66 -14.15
CA GLY A 286 -16.67 -21.09 -14.45
C GLY A 286 -15.32 -21.55 -15.02
N SER A 287 -14.78 -20.81 -15.98
CA SER A 287 -13.48 -21.11 -16.62
C SER A 287 -12.32 -21.01 -15.63
N ALA A 288 -12.33 -20.02 -14.72
CA ALA A 288 -11.35 -19.94 -13.62
C ALA A 288 -11.43 -21.16 -12.67
N ARG A 289 -12.64 -21.58 -12.29
CA ARG A 289 -12.83 -22.75 -11.42
C ARG A 289 -12.38 -24.06 -12.04
N GLN A 290 -12.52 -24.23 -13.36
CA GLN A 290 -11.99 -25.41 -14.04
C GLN A 290 -10.46 -25.43 -14.04
N ARG A 291 -9.83 -24.24 -14.04
CA ARG A 291 -8.38 -24.10 -14.01
C ARG A 291 -7.77 -24.32 -12.63
N SER A 292 -8.46 -23.89 -11.57
CA SER A 292 -7.98 -23.97 -10.17
C SER A 292 -7.68 -25.40 -9.71
N GLY A 293 -8.49 -26.39 -10.12
CA GLY A 293 -8.24 -27.80 -9.82
C GLY A 293 -7.02 -28.43 -10.54
N LYS A 294 -6.42 -27.73 -11.50
CA LYS A 294 -5.22 -28.16 -12.25
C LYS A 294 -3.98 -27.37 -11.86
N VAL A 295 -4.03 -26.55 -10.81
CA VAL A 295 -2.84 -25.86 -10.28
C VAL A 295 -2.01 -26.90 -9.54
N ARG A 296 -1.15 -27.61 -10.29
CA ARG A 296 -0.21 -28.58 -9.75
C ARG A 296 0.84 -27.82 -8.94
N VAL A 297 0.87 -28.09 -7.64
CA VAL A 297 1.95 -27.66 -6.74
C VAL A 297 3.25 -28.25 -7.28
N VAL A 298 4.11 -27.41 -7.86
CA VAL A 298 5.45 -27.81 -8.25
C VAL A 298 6.27 -27.89 -6.97
N THR A 299 6.45 -29.11 -6.48
CA THR A 299 7.38 -29.42 -5.38
C THR A 299 8.80 -29.47 -5.94
N GLU A 300 9.83 -29.32 -5.11
CA GLU A 300 11.25 -29.37 -5.52
C GLU A 300 11.61 -30.63 -6.34
N SER A 301 10.82 -31.70 -6.23
CA SER A 301 10.95 -32.92 -7.03
C SER A 301 10.48 -32.82 -8.49
N ASP A 302 9.75 -31.76 -8.88
CA ASP A 302 9.26 -31.51 -10.25
C ASP A 302 10.15 -30.48 -11.01
N LEU A 303 11.27 -30.04 -10.42
CA LEU A 303 12.26 -29.18 -11.10
C LEU A 303 13.14 -30.01 -12.05
N ALA A 304 12.88 -29.93 -13.35
CA ALA A 304 13.71 -30.58 -14.38
C ALA A 304 15.12 -29.99 -14.48
N PHE A 305 15.35 -28.78 -13.95
CA PHE A 305 16.66 -28.14 -13.88
C PHE A 305 16.89 -27.54 -12.50
N ASP A 306 17.79 -28.17 -11.76
CA ASP A 306 18.37 -27.67 -10.52
C ASP A 306 19.76 -27.12 -10.84
N SER A 307 19.99 -25.82 -10.63
CA SER A 307 21.30 -25.20 -10.85
C SER A 307 22.36 -25.63 -9.82
N SER A 308 21.96 -26.41 -8.81
CA SER A 308 22.86 -26.98 -7.80
C SER A 308 23.29 -28.41 -8.10
N LYS A 309 22.77 -29.03 -9.18
CA LYS A 309 23.24 -30.33 -9.68
C LYS A 309 24.24 -30.15 -10.83
N ASP A 310 25.38 -30.81 -10.67
CA ASP A 310 26.45 -30.84 -11.67
C ASP A 310 25.92 -31.47 -12.98
N LEU A 311 26.35 -30.95 -14.13
CA LEU A 311 25.87 -31.34 -15.48
C LEU A 311 26.01 -32.85 -15.77
N ALA A 312 26.78 -33.58 -14.97
CA ALA A 312 27.06 -35.00 -15.12
C ALA A 312 26.02 -35.95 -14.50
N GLU A 313 25.08 -35.45 -13.68
CA GLU A 313 24.01 -36.28 -13.05
C GLU A 313 22.63 -36.12 -13.72
N GLN A 314 22.55 -35.42 -14.85
CA GLN A 314 21.32 -35.34 -15.64
C GLN A 314 21.09 -36.69 -16.33
N PRO A 315 19.91 -37.33 -16.20
CA PRO A 315 19.61 -38.59 -16.86
C PRO A 315 19.37 -38.35 -18.36
N THR A 316 20.46 -38.23 -19.12
CA THR A 316 20.45 -38.04 -20.57
C THR A 316 19.91 -39.23 -21.34
N ASP A 317 19.97 -40.42 -20.74
CA ASP A 317 19.79 -41.67 -21.49
C ASP A 317 18.31 -42.00 -21.73
N ALA A 318 17.43 -41.66 -20.77
CA ALA A 318 16.00 -41.96 -20.88
C ALA A 318 15.28 -41.10 -21.92
N GLU A 319 15.72 -39.85 -22.10
CA GLU A 319 15.16 -38.96 -23.12
C GLU A 319 15.77 -39.26 -24.50
N ALA A 320 17.07 -39.53 -24.58
CA ALA A 320 17.73 -39.91 -25.84
C ALA A 320 17.10 -41.16 -26.47
N ASP A 321 16.82 -42.19 -25.67
CA ASP A 321 16.19 -43.44 -26.11
C ASP A 321 14.72 -43.28 -26.56
N ASP A 322 14.00 -42.27 -26.05
CA ASP A 322 12.63 -41.95 -26.46
C ASP A 322 12.61 -41.14 -27.77
N TRP A 323 13.57 -40.21 -27.92
CA TRP A 323 13.80 -39.46 -29.15
C TRP A 323 14.18 -40.36 -30.33
N GLU A 324 15.07 -41.34 -30.10
CA GLU A 324 15.48 -42.30 -31.15
C GLU A 324 14.33 -43.22 -31.58
N ARG A 325 13.49 -43.66 -30.63
CA ARG A 325 12.27 -44.42 -30.91
C ARG A 325 11.28 -43.65 -31.78
N ARG A 326 11.16 -42.33 -31.58
CA ARG A 326 10.28 -41.45 -32.37
C ARG A 326 10.83 -41.19 -33.78
N LEU A 327 12.15 -41.12 -33.94
CA LEU A 327 12.79 -40.96 -35.25
C LEU A 327 12.71 -42.23 -36.10
N ASN A 328 12.75 -43.41 -35.47
CA ASN A 328 12.69 -44.70 -36.15
C ASN A 328 11.27 -45.27 -36.29
N ALA A 329 10.24 -44.56 -35.81
CA ALA A 329 8.86 -44.97 -36.02
C ALA A 329 8.47 -44.74 -37.51
N PRO A 330 8.02 -45.77 -38.24
CA PRO A 330 7.60 -45.60 -39.62
C PRO A 330 6.38 -44.67 -39.68
N ARG A 331 6.46 -43.68 -40.57
CA ARG A 331 5.34 -42.79 -40.88
C ARG A 331 4.37 -43.56 -41.79
N ASP A 332 3.28 -44.04 -41.21
CA ASP A 332 2.08 -44.43 -41.94
C ASP A 332 1.23 -43.19 -42.27
#